data_AF-A0A0M3IQQ5-F1
#
_entry.id   AF-A0A0M3IQQ5-F1
#
_cell.length_a   1.000
_cell.length_b   1.000
_cell.length_c   1.000
_cell.angle_alpha   90.00
_cell.angle_beta   90.00
_cell.angle_gamma   90.00
#
_symmetry.space_group_name_H-M   'P 1'
#
loop_
_entity.id
_entity.type
_entity.pdbx_description
1 polymer ?
#
loop_
_entity_poly.entity_id
_entity_poly.type
_entity_poly.pdbx_seq_one_letter_code
_entity_poly.pdbx_strand_id
1 'polypeptide(L)'
;MLFESVSQRYNFSDEQNDGSAGELKDTNREVILPELALNEVFMGESLSSRVSYYELQIDDGEAMKQKSSGITVCTGSSPSVAIVPMWKRQGECTGSTSWFFNINKLNDQCVSDLLRIIGEELSMPMPYDDAQVVRRICDAFNNRLIFAPDLETSLKLHCHTLNSLKHQFVIAEMAFSVRDPVYNLTFRPTVERGFASKIRVRSRCYDAHLVIDGGAAYKFNDGAEAILEVLLSDLNSFIC
;
A
#
# COMPACT_ATOMS: atom_id res chain seq x y z
N MET A 1 -2.28 4.39 14.90
CA MET A 1 -3.08 4.25 13.67
C MET A 1 -3.13 2.79 13.29
N LEU A 2 -4.34 2.23 13.34
CA LEU A 2 -4.68 0.89 12.86
C LEU A 2 -5.52 1.09 11.58
N PHE A 3 -5.55 0.13 10.67
CA PHE A 3 -6.61 0.05 9.67
C PHE A 3 -7.84 -0.55 10.35
N GLU A 4 -8.98 0.15 10.40
CA GLU A 4 -10.20 -0.41 11.01
C GLU A 4 -11.11 -1.21 10.09
N SER A 5 -11.03 -1.06 8.76
CA SER A 5 -11.87 -1.87 7.88
C SER A 5 -11.10 -2.37 6.67
N VAL A 6 -10.57 -3.59 6.80
CA VAL A 6 -10.54 -4.46 5.64
C VAL A 6 -11.95 -5.01 5.47
N SER A 7 -12.77 -4.39 4.62
CA SER A 7 -14.03 -5.00 4.24
C SER A 7 -13.78 -5.93 3.06
N GLN A 8 -14.23 -7.18 3.19
CA GLN A 8 -14.17 -8.16 2.14
C GLN A 8 -15.59 -8.53 1.72
N ARG A 9 -15.86 -8.41 0.42
CA ARG A 9 -17.07 -8.94 -0.20
C ARG A 9 -16.75 -10.30 -0.80
N TYR A 10 -17.55 -11.28 -0.40
CA TYR A 10 -17.51 -12.63 -0.95
C TYR A 10 -18.57 -12.78 -2.03
N ASN A 11 -18.19 -13.34 -3.17
CA ASN A 11 -19.14 -13.96 -4.08
C ASN A 11 -19.13 -15.47 -3.79
N PHE A 12 -20.17 -15.96 -3.09
CA PHE A 12 -20.33 -17.40 -2.85
C PHE A 12 -20.88 -18.06 -4.12
N SER A 13 -19.99 -18.36 -5.07
CA SER A 13 -20.28 -19.30 -6.15
C SER A 13 -19.18 -20.34 -6.16
N ASP A 14 -19.32 -21.34 -5.29
CA ASP A 14 -18.97 -22.76 -5.52
C ASP A 14 -18.64 -23.47 -4.20
N GLU A 15 -19.65 -24.14 -3.63
CA GLU A 15 -19.52 -25.45 -2.98
C GLU A 15 -20.92 -25.98 -2.59
N GLN A 16 -21.63 -26.56 -3.58
CA GLN A 16 -22.46 -27.77 -3.46
C GLN A 16 -23.14 -28.03 -4.82
N ASN A 17 -22.51 -28.86 -5.64
CA ASN A 17 -23.12 -29.40 -6.85
C ASN A 17 -24.03 -30.59 -6.44
N ASP A 18 -25.21 -30.24 -5.94
CA ASP A 18 -26.39 -31.09 -5.87
C ASP A 18 -27.31 -30.59 -6.99
N GLY A 19 -27.51 -31.42 -8.01
CA GLY A 19 -28.21 -31.06 -9.24
C GLY A 19 -29.71 -30.80 -9.06
N SER A 20 -30.07 -29.66 -8.48
CA SER A 20 -31.40 -29.07 -8.63
C SER A 20 -31.27 -27.61 -9.07
N ALA A 21 -32.00 -27.25 -10.13
CA ALA A 21 -32.08 -25.91 -10.67
C ALA A 21 -32.81 -25.00 -9.66
N GLY A 22 -32.07 -24.48 -8.68
CA GLY A 22 -32.51 -23.47 -7.72
C GLY A 22 -31.94 -22.10 -8.09
N GLU A 23 -32.78 -21.07 -7.95
CA GLU A 23 -32.49 -19.65 -8.24
C GLU A 23 -31.09 -19.21 -7.80
N LEU A 24 -30.38 -18.54 -8.72
CA LEU A 24 -29.14 -17.79 -8.45
C LEU A 24 -29.43 -16.70 -7.41
N LYS A 25 -29.20 -17.00 -6.13
CA LYS A 25 -29.24 -15.99 -5.07
C LYS A 25 -28.02 -15.10 -5.21
N ASP A 26 -28.27 -13.83 -5.55
CA ASP A 26 -27.29 -12.76 -5.47
C ASP A 26 -26.86 -12.59 -3.99
N THR A 27 -25.68 -13.13 -3.65
CA THR A 27 -25.16 -13.24 -2.28
C THR A 27 -24.01 -12.26 -2.04
N ASN A 28 -24.12 -11.04 -2.54
CA ASN A 28 -23.17 -9.96 -2.25
C ASN A 28 -23.29 -9.52 -0.78
N ARG A 29 -22.66 -10.26 0.14
CA ARG A 29 -22.49 -9.85 1.54
C ARG A 29 -21.12 -9.21 1.72
N GLU A 30 -21.16 -7.94 2.10
CA GLU A 30 -20.00 -7.24 2.64
C GLU A 30 -19.78 -7.68 4.08
N VAL A 31 -18.58 -8.16 4.37
CA VAL A 31 -18.15 -8.58 5.70
C VAL A 31 -16.96 -7.72 6.08
N ILE A 32 -17.05 -7.04 7.23
CA ILE A 32 -15.89 -6.39 7.83
C ILE A 32 -15.09 -7.49 8.53
N LEU A 33 -13.81 -7.64 8.17
CA LEU A 33 -12.94 -8.62 8.82
C LEU A 33 -12.72 -8.24 10.29
N PRO A 34 -12.64 -9.21 11.21
CA PRO A 34 -12.51 -8.93 12.63
C PRO A 34 -11.13 -8.41 13.04
N GLU A 35 -10.11 -8.54 12.19
CA GLU A 35 -8.75 -8.07 12.43
C GLU A 35 -8.48 -6.71 11.84
N LEU A 36 -7.70 -5.95 12.60
CA LEU A 36 -7.15 -4.67 12.23
C LEU A 36 -5.72 -4.88 11.73
N ALA A 37 -5.32 -4.18 10.67
CA ALA A 37 -3.93 -4.17 10.25
C ALA A 37 -3.17 -3.06 11.01
N LEU A 38 -2.08 -3.42 11.66
CA LEU A 38 -1.16 -2.49 12.32
C LEU A 38 -0.08 -2.00 11.37
N ASN A 39 0.46 -2.88 10.53
CA ASN A 39 1.56 -2.61 9.63
C ASN A 39 1.11 -2.67 8.18
N GLU A 40 0.69 -3.85 7.71
CA GLU A 40 0.43 -4.04 6.28
C GLU A 40 -0.61 -5.13 5.96
N VAL A 41 -1.31 -4.90 4.84
CA VAL A 41 -2.18 -5.88 4.18
C VAL A 41 -1.52 -6.26 2.85
N PHE A 42 -1.38 -7.56 2.60
CA PHE A 42 -0.96 -8.10 1.32
C PHE A 42 -2.10 -8.83 0.63
N MET A 43 -2.23 -8.64 -0.68
CA MET A 43 -3.18 -9.37 -1.52
C MET A 43 -2.46 -9.92 -2.75
N GLY A 44 -2.55 -11.24 -2.94
CA GLY A 44 -1.96 -11.91 -4.10
C GLY A 44 -2.06 -13.43 -4.01
N GLU A 45 -1.60 -14.11 -5.07
CA GLU A 45 -1.47 -15.58 -5.13
C GLU A 45 -0.61 -16.11 -3.98
N SER A 46 -1.01 -17.27 -3.44
CA SER A 46 -0.32 -17.96 -2.33
C SER A 46 1.09 -18.41 -2.70
N LEU A 47 1.26 -18.84 -3.95
CA LEU A 47 2.54 -19.32 -4.46
C LEU A 47 3.27 -18.18 -5.16
N SER A 48 4.49 -17.89 -4.70
CA SER A 48 5.33 -16.81 -5.25
C SER A 48 5.70 -16.98 -6.73
N SER A 49 5.57 -18.19 -7.27
CA SER A 49 5.78 -18.48 -8.70
C SER A 49 4.54 -18.24 -9.57
N ARG A 50 3.39 -17.89 -8.97
CA ARG A 50 2.16 -17.57 -9.69
C ARG A 50 1.98 -16.06 -9.74
N VAL A 51 1.55 -15.59 -10.91
CA VAL A 51 1.28 -14.18 -11.12
C VAL A 51 -0.14 -13.86 -10.66
N SER A 52 -0.26 -12.80 -9.87
CA SER A 52 -1.55 -12.30 -9.41
C SER A 52 -2.21 -11.44 -10.49
N TYR A 53 -3.49 -11.68 -10.71
CA TYR A 53 -4.36 -10.87 -11.57
C TYR A 53 -5.45 -10.25 -10.71
N TYR A 54 -5.64 -8.94 -10.85
CA TYR A 54 -6.67 -8.22 -10.11
C TYR A 54 -7.04 -6.91 -10.80
N GLU A 55 -8.17 -6.34 -10.43
CA GLU A 55 -8.53 -4.97 -10.75
C GLU A 55 -8.22 -4.11 -9.52
N LEU A 56 -7.47 -3.03 -9.72
CA LEU A 56 -7.05 -2.09 -8.68
C LEU A 56 -7.74 -0.75 -8.93
N GLN A 57 -8.38 -0.21 -7.90
CA GLN A 57 -8.92 1.14 -7.92
C GLN A 57 -8.32 1.92 -6.76
N ILE A 58 -7.75 3.08 -7.08
CA ILE A 58 -7.16 4.02 -6.12
C ILE A 58 -8.11 5.20 -5.97
N ASP A 59 -8.55 5.46 -4.75
CA ASP A 59 -9.55 6.47 -4.39
C ASP A 59 -10.78 6.41 -5.32
N ASP A 60 -11.23 7.56 -5.82
CA ASP A 60 -12.32 7.70 -6.77
C ASP A 60 -11.87 7.56 -8.25
N GLY A 61 -10.64 7.07 -8.47
CA GLY A 61 -10.09 6.83 -9.80
C GLY A 61 -10.76 5.68 -10.53
N GLU A 62 -10.40 5.48 -11.80
CA GLU A 62 -10.87 4.34 -12.59
C GLU A 62 -10.20 3.04 -12.14
N ALA A 63 -10.98 1.95 -12.10
CA ALA A 63 -10.45 0.62 -11.84
C ALA A 63 -9.58 0.15 -13.02
N MET A 64 -8.36 -0.26 -12.72
CA MET A 64 -7.37 -0.68 -13.71
C MET A 64 -6.99 -2.15 -13.54
N LYS A 65 -6.83 -2.86 -14.66
CA LYS A 65 -6.35 -4.24 -14.63
C LYS A 65 -4.86 -4.25 -14.29
N GLN A 66 -4.51 -5.06 -13.31
CA GLN A 66 -3.14 -5.23 -12.84
C GLN A 66 -2.69 -6.69 -12.94
N LYS A 67 -1.43 -6.85 -13.32
CA LYS A 67 -0.70 -8.12 -13.33
C LYS A 67 0.62 -7.92 -12.60
N SER A 68 0.87 -8.69 -11.53
CA SER A 68 2.01 -8.45 -10.62
C SER A 68 2.25 -9.64 -9.68
N SER A 69 3.26 -9.56 -8.82
CA SER A 69 3.47 -10.46 -7.66
C SER A 69 2.52 -10.18 -6.48
N GLY A 70 1.49 -9.34 -6.67
CA GLY A 70 0.55 -8.90 -5.65
C GLY A 70 0.69 -7.42 -5.30
N ILE A 71 -0.08 -6.97 -4.32
CA ILE A 71 -0.07 -5.60 -3.79
C ILE A 71 0.09 -5.62 -2.28
N THR A 72 0.88 -4.68 -1.76
CA THR A 72 0.99 -4.39 -0.33
C THR A 72 0.42 -3.01 -0.04
N VAL A 73 -0.33 -2.87 1.05
CA VAL A 73 -0.85 -1.60 1.54
C VAL A 73 -0.45 -1.46 3.01
N CYS A 74 0.13 -0.34 3.43
CA CYS A 74 0.62 -0.15 4.79
C CYS A 74 0.19 1.19 5.43
N THR A 75 0.20 1.22 6.76
CA THR A 75 -0.02 2.43 7.57
C THR A 75 1.23 3.30 7.61
N GLY A 76 1.05 4.57 7.97
CA GLY A 76 2.16 5.44 8.39
C GLY A 76 2.77 5.00 9.73
N SER A 77 3.97 5.50 10.03
CA SER A 77 4.67 5.27 11.30
C SER A 77 4.55 6.48 12.21
N SER A 78 4.19 6.29 13.49
CA SER A 78 3.94 7.40 14.44
C SER A 78 5.11 8.40 14.48
N PRO A 79 4.86 9.73 14.63
CA PRO A 79 5.92 10.75 14.64
C PRO A 79 7.03 10.55 15.70
N SER A 80 6.81 9.73 16.72
CA SER A 80 7.84 9.33 17.71
C SER A 80 8.86 8.29 17.17
N VAL A 81 8.60 7.67 16.02
CA VAL A 81 9.34 6.50 15.50
C VAL A 81 10.64 6.87 14.76
N ALA A 82 10.85 8.15 14.43
CA ALA A 82 12.07 8.60 13.73
C ALA A 82 13.34 8.59 14.61
N ILE A 83 13.21 8.60 15.94
CA ILE A 83 14.34 8.84 16.87
C ILE A 83 14.65 7.66 17.80
N VAL A 84 13.79 6.63 17.84
CA VAL A 84 13.93 5.49 18.77
C VAL A 84 14.56 4.28 18.06
N PRO A 85 15.55 3.55 18.63
CA PRO A 85 16.11 2.34 18.03
C PRO A 85 15.08 1.21 17.84
N MET A 86 15.14 0.48 16.73
CA MET A 86 14.16 -0.55 16.30
C MET A 86 13.74 -1.54 17.41
N TRP A 87 14.67 -2.00 18.25
CA TRP A 87 14.40 -2.99 19.30
C TRP A 87 13.66 -2.42 20.53
N LYS A 88 13.50 -1.09 20.64
CA LYS A 88 12.69 -0.44 21.67
C LYS A 88 11.26 -0.11 21.22
N ARG A 89 10.88 -0.43 19.97
CA ARG A 89 9.61 -0.03 19.31
C ARG A 89 8.49 -1.08 19.44
N GLN A 90 8.43 -1.82 20.55
CA GLN A 90 7.45 -2.90 20.69
C GLN A 90 6.05 -2.32 20.93
N GLY A 91 5.15 -2.43 19.94
CA GLY A 91 3.77 -1.92 20.02
C GLY A 91 3.51 -0.56 19.35
N GLU A 92 4.47 0.00 18.62
CA GLU A 92 4.30 1.26 17.86
C GLU A 92 3.96 0.99 16.39
N CYS A 93 3.17 1.86 15.74
CA CYS A 93 2.85 1.74 14.30
C CYS A 93 4.11 1.90 13.46
N THR A 94 4.47 0.88 12.69
CA THR A 94 5.72 0.80 11.92
C THR A 94 5.51 0.46 10.45
N GLY A 95 4.29 0.54 9.91
CA GLY A 95 3.98 0.07 8.54
C GLY A 95 4.95 0.60 7.48
N SER A 96 5.15 1.92 7.45
CA SER A 96 6.08 2.59 6.53
C SER A 96 7.57 2.32 6.80
N THR A 97 7.92 1.65 7.92
CA THR A 97 9.30 1.24 8.27
C THR A 97 9.51 -0.28 8.23
N SER A 98 8.48 -1.06 7.88
CA SER A 98 8.47 -2.53 7.89
C SER A 98 8.64 -3.12 6.49
N TRP A 99 7.73 -3.97 6.03
CA TRP A 99 7.89 -4.66 4.75
C TRP A 99 7.88 -3.68 3.58
N PHE A 100 6.98 -2.69 3.62
CA PHE A 100 6.90 -1.62 2.62
C PHE A 100 8.24 -0.90 2.38
N PHE A 101 8.94 -0.53 3.46
CA PHE A 101 10.25 0.12 3.35
C PHE A 101 11.26 -0.79 2.66
N ASN A 102 11.31 -2.06 3.07
CA ASN A 102 12.35 -2.98 2.63
C ASN A 102 12.22 -3.38 1.15
N ILE A 103 11.01 -3.40 0.60
CA ILE A 103 10.79 -3.69 -0.83
C ILE A 103 10.94 -2.45 -1.72
N ASN A 104 10.84 -1.24 -1.15
CA ASN A 104 10.90 0.01 -1.93
C ASN A 104 12.23 0.78 -1.76
N LYS A 105 13.06 0.46 -0.76
CA LYS A 105 14.31 1.18 -0.49
C LYS A 105 15.36 0.96 -1.58
N LEU A 106 16.18 1.98 -1.78
CA LEU A 106 17.43 1.86 -2.53
C LEU A 106 18.56 1.40 -1.60
N ASN A 107 19.57 0.78 -2.20
CA ASN A 107 20.87 0.56 -1.58
C ASN A 107 21.94 1.41 -2.29
N ASP A 108 23.10 1.54 -1.64
CA ASP A 108 24.20 2.37 -2.11
C ASP A 108 24.69 1.93 -3.51
N GLN A 109 24.67 0.62 -3.80
CA GLN A 109 25.03 0.08 -5.11
C GLN A 109 24.08 0.56 -6.23
N CYS A 110 22.76 0.49 -6.00
CA CYS A 110 21.76 0.97 -6.96
C CYS A 110 21.93 2.46 -7.28
N VAL A 111 22.22 3.28 -6.26
CA VAL A 111 22.46 4.71 -6.44
C VAL A 111 23.74 4.96 -7.22
N SER A 112 24.83 4.27 -6.87
CA SER A 112 26.11 4.34 -7.58
C SER A 112 25.94 3.97 -9.07
N ASP A 113 25.26 2.87 -9.36
CA ASP A 113 25.02 2.43 -10.74
C ASP A 113 24.19 3.41 -11.55
N LEU A 114 23.12 3.98 -10.97
CA LEU A 114 22.32 5.00 -11.63
C LEU A 114 23.11 6.28 -11.91
N LEU A 115 23.91 6.76 -10.94
CA LEU A 115 24.76 7.94 -11.12
C LEU A 115 25.80 7.73 -12.23
N ARG A 116 26.36 6.53 -12.33
CA ARG A 116 27.30 6.14 -13.38
C ARG A 116 26.62 6.15 -14.75
N ILE A 117 25.45 5.51 -14.88
CA ILE A 117 24.66 5.52 -16.13
C ILE A 117 24.32 6.95 -16.55
N ILE A 118 23.87 7.80 -15.62
CA ILE A 118 23.56 9.21 -15.90
C ILE A 118 24.81 9.97 -16.38
N GLY A 119 25.96 9.72 -15.75
CA GLY A 119 27.22 10.35 -16.15
C GLY A 119 27.67 9.95 -17.55
N GLU A 120 27.52 8.66 -17.89
CA GLU A 120 27.80 8.11 -19.22
C GLU A 120 26.85 8.70 -20.29
N GLU A 121 25.53 8.64 -20.05
CA GLU A 121 24.51 9.11 -20.99
C GLU A 121 24.56 10.63 -21.23
N LEU A 122 24.80 11.42 -20.18
CA LEU A 122 24.87 12.88 -20.28
C LEU A 122 26.28 13.39 -20.58
N SER A 123 27.28 12.51 -20.66
CA SER A 123 28.70 12.88 -20.78
C SER A 123 29.14 13.91 -19.73
N MET A 124 28.62 13.77 -18.50
CA MET A 124 28.90 14.66 -17.37
C MET A 124 29.59 13.89 -16.23
N PRO A 125 30.59 14.49 -15.56
CA PRO A 125 31.21 13.86 -14.40
C PRO A 125 30.17 13.74 -13.27
N MET A 126 29.88 12.51 -12.85
CA MET A 126 28.99 12.20 -11.73
C MET A 126 29.77 11.55 -10.58
N PRO A 127 29.48 11.89 -9.32
CA PRO A 127 30.20 11.37 -8.15
C PRO A 127 29.70 9.98 -7.74
N TYR A 128 29.75 9.00 -8.64
CA TYR A 128 29.28 7.64 -8.38
C TYR A 128 30.20 6.85 -7.43
N ASP A 129 31.50 7.15 -7.39
CA ASP A 129 32.47 6.52 -6.47
C ASP A 129 32.57 7.24 -5.10
N ASP A 130 31.91 8.40 -4.93
CA ASP A 130 31.90 9.13 -3.66
C ASP A 130 30.87 8.50 -2.72
N ALA A 131 31.36 7.64 -1.82
CA ALA A 131 30.53 6.95 -0.83
C ALA A 131 29.67 7.90 0.03
N GLN A 132 30.14 9.12 0.32
CA GLN A 132 29.33 10.07 1.10
C GLN A 132 28.20 10.66 0.27
N VAL A 133 28.44 10.99 -1.00
CA VAL A 133 27.38 11.48 -1.90
C VAL A 133 26.34 10.40 -2.15
N VAL A 134 26.80 9.19 -2.50
CA VAL A 134 25.94 8.01 -2.72
C VAL A 134 25.05 7.78 -1.51
N ARG A 135 25.65 7.76 -0.31
CA ARG A 135 24.91 7.55 0.94
C ARG A 135 23.87 8.63 1.18
N ARG A 136 24.22 9.91 1.01
CA ARG A 136 23.27 11.02 1.19
C ARG A 136 22.08 10.93 0.24
N ILE A 137 22.30 10.54 -1.01
CA ILE A 137 21.22 10.38 -2.00
C ILE A 137 20.34 9.18 -1.63
N CYS A 138 20.96 8.05 -1.26
CA CYS A 138 20.28 6.85 -0.78
C CYS A 138 19.36 7.16 0.42
N ASP A 139 19.90 7.81 1.45
CA ASP A 139 19.17 8.23 2.63
C ASP A 139 18.06 9.24 2.28
N ALA A 140 18.33 10.21 1.41
CA ALA A 140 17.35 11.20 0.99
C ALA A 140 16.16 10.60 0.22
N PHE A 141 16.38 9.53 -0.56
CA PHE A 141 15.30 8.78 -1.19
C PHE A 141 14.54 7.94 -0.16
N ASN A 142 15.27 7.13 0.62
CA ASN A 142 14.68 6.18 1.56
C ASN A 142 13.85 6.87 2.66
N ASN A 143 14.27 8.06 3.11
CA ASN A 143 13.52 8.85 4.09
C ASN A 143 12.15 9.30 3.58
N ARG A 144 11.91 9.37 2.26
CA ARG A 144 10.60 9.70 1.67
C ARG A 144 9.62 8.52 1.72
N LEU A 145 10.10 7.31 1.95
CA LEU A 145 9.25 6.12 2.11
C LEU A 145 8.61 6.06 3.50
N ILE A 146 9.15 6.82 4.46
CA ILE A 146 8.66 6.89 5.83
C ILE A 146 7.74 8.11 5.94
N PHE A 147 6.49 7.87 6.32
CA PHE A 147 5.47 8.90 6.47
C PHE A 147 4.71 8.73 7.78
N ALA A 148 4.22 9.84 8.31
CA ALA A 148 3.40 9.87 9.51
C ALA A 148 1.98 9.37 9.20
N PRO A 149 1.31 8.68 10.15
CA PRO A 149 -0.06 8.23 9.99
C PRO A 149 -1.03 9.40 9.79
N ASP A 150 -0.83 10.47 10.56
CA ASP A 150 -1.41 11.78 10.36
C ASP A 150 -0.56 12.54 9.35
N LEU A 151 -0.77 12.29 8.05
CA LEU A 151 -0.40 13.34 7.11
C LEU A 151 -1.37 14.49 7.38
N GLU A 152 -0.92 15.44 8.22
CA GLU A 152 -1.32 16.83 8.11
C GLU A 152 -0.80 17.27 6.74
N THR A 153 -1.44 16.79 5.66
CA THR A 153 -1.31 17.35 4.33
C THR A 153 -1.87 18.73 4.51
N SER A 154 -0.99 19.64 4.93
CA SER A 154 -1.17 21.05 4.87
C SER A 154 -1.59 21.28 3.42
N LEU A 155 -2.90 21.38 3.20
CA LEU A 155 -3.44 22.36 2.28
C LEU A 155 -2.93 23.72 2.79
N LYS A 156 -1.63 23.99 2.58
CA LYS A 156 -1.12 25.28 2.16
C LYS A 156 -1.62 25.49 0.73
N LEU A 157 -2.93 25.36 0.53
CA LEU A 157 -3.58 26.02 -0.57
C LEU A 157 -3.29 27.49 -0.28
N HIS A 158 -2.45 28.08 -1.12
CA HIS A 158 -2.20 29.51 -1.17
C HIS A 158 -3.52 30.23 -1.42
N CYS A 159 -4.33 30.40 -0.38
CA CYS A 159 -5.44 31.33 -0.35
C CYS A 159 -5.07 32.39 0.67
N HIS A 160 -4.54 33.50 0.18
CA HIS A 160 -4.21 34.68 0.98
C HIS A 160 -5.48 35.42 1.47
N THR A 161 -6.66 34.79 1.44
CA THR A 161 -7.95 35.51 1.52
C THR A 161 -9.01 34.84 2.39
N LEU A 162 -8.69 33.86 3.24
CA LEU A 162 -9.67 33.34 4.22
C LEU A 162 -9.04 33.06 5.59
N ASN A 163 -8.84 34.13 6.37
CA ASN A 163 -8.36 34.08 7.77
C ASN A 163 -9.40 33.59 8.79
N SER A 164 -10.45 32.82 8.43
CA SER A 164 -11.54 32.56 9.39
C SER A 164 -12.18 31.16 9.42
N LEU A 165 -11.64 30.14 8.78
CA LEU A 165 -12.05 28.75 9.02
C LEU A 165 -10.83 27.82 8.98
N LYS A 166 -10.15 27.68 10.13
CA LYS A 166 -9.22 26.56 10.36
C LYS A 166 -10.05 25.29 10.61
N HIS A 167 -10.74 24.79 9.59
CA HIS A 167 -11.08 23.38 9.59
C HIS A 167 -9.78 22.64 9.25
N GLN A 168 -9.14 22.14 10.29
CA GLN A 168 -8.01 21.23 10.22
C GLN A 168 -8.53 19.94 9.56
N PHE A 169 -8.44 19.84 8.24
CA PHE A 169 -8.70 18.59 7.54
C PHE A 169 -7.49 17.69 7.75
N VAL A 170 -7.61 16.73 8.67
CA VAL A 170 -6.65 15.62 8.76
C VAL A 170 -7.04 14.62 7.67
N ILE A 171 -6.13 14.38 6.73
CA ILE A 171 -6.30 13.36 5.71
C ILE A 171 -5.40 12.20 6.13
N ALA A 172 -6.00 11.07 6.50
CA ALA A 172 -5.22 9.87 6.78
C ALA A 172 -5.02 9.11 5.46
N GLU A 173 -3.77 8.87 5.10
CA GLU A 173 -3.39 8.19 3.87
C GLU A 173 -2.67 6.87 4.18
N MET A 174 -2.88 5.88 3.33
CA MET A 174 -2.19 4.59 3.31
C MET A 174 -1.22 4.60 2.15
N ALA A 175 -0.06 3.97 2.30
CA ALA A 175 0.82 3.76 1.16
C ALA A 175 0.55 2.40 0.53
N PHE A 176 0.52 2.35 -0.80
CA PHE A 176 0.45 1.10 -1.54
C PHE A 176 1.69 0.88 -2.39
N SER A 177 2.00 -0.38 -2.66
CA SER A 177 3.06 -0.80 -3.58
C SER A 177 2.61 -2.06 -4.34
N VAL A 178 2.53 -1.93 -5.65
CA VAL A 178 2.33 -3.04 -6.59
C VAL A 178 3.69 -3.72 -6.79
N ARG A 179 3.76 -5.02 -6.51
CA ARG A 179 5.02 -5.76 -6.51
C ARG A 179 5.31 -6.36 -7.89
N ASP A 180 6.48 -6.08 -8.45
CA ASP A 180 6.95 -6.66 -9.73
C ASP A 180 5.88 -6.57 -10.84
N PRO A 181 5.40 -5.36 -11.19
CA PRO A 181 4.35 -5.19 -12.18
C PRO A 181 4.78 -5.69 -13.56
N VAL A 182 3.85 -6.34 -14.27
CA VAL A 182 4.07 -6.85 -15.62
C VAL A 182 3.26 -6.03 -16.62
N TYR A 183 3.96 -5.30 -17.48
CA TYR A 183 3.33 -4.44 -18.48
C TYR A 183 3.27 -5.08 -19.88
N ASN A 184 2.14 -4.90 -20.57
CA ASN A 184 1.93 -5.26 -21.97
C ASN A 184 0.70 -4.52 -22.55
N LEU A 185 0.24 -4.90 -23.75
CA LEU A 185 -0.91 -4.26 -24.40
C LEU A 185 -2.22 -4.32 -23.58
N THR A 186 -2.38 -5.36 -22.75
CA THR A 186 -3.55 -5.54 -21.88
C THR A 186 -3.36 -4.89 -20.52
N PHE A 187 -2.14 -4.98 -19.96
CA PHE A 187 -1.77 -4.40 -18.66
C PHE A 187 -0.86 -3.19 -18.89
N ARG A 188 -1.46 -2.02 -19.04
CA ARG A 188 -0.72 -0.79 -19.33
C ARG A 188 0.13 -0.36 -18.14
N PRO A 189 1.19 0.44 -18.33
CA PRO A 189 1.94 1.05 -17.23
C PRO A 189 1.02 1.79 -16.26
N THR A 190 1.18 1.50 -14.97
CA THR A 190 0.38 2.05 -13.87
C THR A 190 1.29 2.66 -12.81
N VAL A 191 0.71 3.36 -11.84
CA VAL A 191 1.47 3.84 -10.69
C VAL A 191 1.81 2.64 -9.81
N GLU A 192 3.11 2.37 -9.66
CA GLU A 192 3.62 1.21 -8.90
C GLU A 192 3.55 1.39 -7.40
N ARG A 193 3.56 2.65 -6.94
CA ARG A 193 3.48 3.01 -5.52
C ARG A 193 2.92 4.40 -5.36
N GLY A 194 2.20 4.63 -4.28
CA GLY A 194 1.61 5.93 -3.99
C GLY A 194 0.90 5.94 -2.66
N PHE A 195 0.18 7.03 -2.43
CA PHE A 195 -0.68 7.23 -1.28
C PHE A 195 -2.14 7.20 -1.73
N ALA A 196 -3.02 6.70 -0.86
CA ALA A 196 -4.45 6.63 -1.11
C ALA A 196 -5.23 6.69 0.21
N SER A 197 -6.41 7.27 0.18
CA SER A 197 -7.38 7.23 1.28
C SER A 197 -8.27 5.98 1.23
N LYS A 198 -8.47 5.45 0.01
CA LYS A 198 -9.27 4.26 -0.27
C LYS A 198 -8.63 3.43 -1.37
N ILE A 199 -8.56 2.12 -1.16
CA ILE A 199 -8.08 1.17 -2.17
C ILE A 199 -9.11 0.06 -2.29
N ARG A 200 -9.59 -0.19 -3.52
CA ARG A 200 -10.41 -1.35 -3.83
C ARG A 200 -9.62 -2.30 -4.72
N VAL A 201 -9.60 -3.57 -4.32
CA VAL A 201 -8.97 -4.66 -5.07
C VAL A 201 -10.02 -5.71 -5.35
N ARG A 202 -10.19 -6.06 -6.63
CA ARG A 202 -11.02 -7.20 -7.03
C ARG A 202 -10.13 -8.30 -7.58
N SER A 203 -10.13 -9.44 -6.91
CA SER A 203 -9.29 -10.58 -7.29
C SER A 203 -9.77 -11.24 -8.58
N ARG A 204 -8.79 -11.62 -9.41
CA ARG A 204 -8.90 -12.55 -10.54
C ARG A 204 -7.94 -13.74 -10.37
N CYS A 205 -7.55 -14.01 -9.14
CA CYS A 205 -6.57 -15.04 -8.78
C CYS A 205 -7.26 -16.38 -8.48
N TYR A 206 -6.52 -17.49 -8.52
CA TYR A 206 -7.09 -18.82 -8.32
C TYR A 206 -6.94 -19.34 -6.89
N ASP A 207 -5.74 -19.19 -6.33
CA ASP A 207 -5.41 -19.55 -4.95
C ASP A 207 -4.68 -18.36 -4.34
N ALA A 208 -5.44 -17.35 -3.95
CA ALA A 208 -4.92 -16.10 -3.42
C ALA A 208 -5.43 -15.85 -2.01
N HIS A 209 -4.64 -15.06 -1.28
CA HIS A 209 -4.95 -14.67 0.07
C HIS A 209 -4.85 -13.16 0.24
N LEU A 210 -5.73 -12.63 1.08
CA LEU A 210 -5.56 -11.36 1.77
C LEU A 210 -4.93 -11.68 3.12
N VAL A 211 -3.73 -11.15 3.36
CA VAL A 211 -2.93 -11.41 4.56
C VAL A 211 -2.77 -10.13 5.35
N ILE A 212 -3.13 -10.14 6.62
CA ILE A 212 -3.04 -9.01 7.55
C ILE A 212 -1.85 -9.23 8.49
N ASP A 213 -0.90 -8.29 8.49
CA ASP A 213 0.30 -8.26 9.35
C ASP A 213 1.14 -9.55 9.36
N GLY A 214 1.05 -10.34 8.28
CA GLY A 214 1.71 -11.64 8.19
C GLY A 214 1.15 -12.71 9.13
N GLY A 215 0.04 -12.45 9.82
CA GLY A 215 -0.59 -13.35 10.78
C GLY A 215 -1.86 -13.99 10.25
N ALA A 216 -2.92 -13.18 10.07
CA ALA A 216 -4.22 -13.67 9.62
C ALA A 216 -4.28 -13.73 8.09
N ALA A 217 -4.87 -14.79 7.53
CA ALA A 217 -4.98 -14.97 6.09
C ALA A 217 -6.41 -15.38 5.69
N TYR A 218 -6.96 -14.68 4.71
CA TYR A 218 -8.31 -14.84 4.19
C TYR A 218 -8.27 -15.25 2.74
N LYS A 219 -9.12 -16.20 2.33
CA LYS A 219 -9.24 -16.58 0.92
C LYS A 219 -9.65 -15.35 0.09
N PHE A 220 -8.93 -15.09 -0.99
CA PHE A 220 -9.12 -13.93 -1.86
C PHE A 220 -9.06 -14.34 -3.33
N ASN A 221 -9.83 -15.38 -3.69
CA ASN A 221 -9.89 -15.95 -5.04
C ASN A 221 -10.76 -15.10 -5.99
N ASP A 222 -10.84 -15.51 -7.27
CA ASP A 222 -11.56 -14.80 -8.33
C ASP A 222 -12.97 -14.39 -7.89
N GLY A 223 -13.29 -13.13 -8.16
CA GLY A 223 -14.56 -12.52 -7.80
C GLY A 223 -14.62 -11.98 -6.37
N ALA A 224 -13.67 -12.30 -5.48
CA ALA A 224 -13.56 -11.64 -4.17
C ALA A 224 -13.14 -10.17 -4.34
N GLU A 225 -13.68 -9.30 -3.51
CA GLU A 225 -13.35 -7.87 -3.50
C GLU A 225 -12.98 -7.43 -2.08
N ALA A 226 -11.89 -6.68 -1.96
CA ALA A 226 -11.44 -6.07 -0.71
C ALA A 226 -11.44 -4.55 -0.87
N ILE A 227 -11.94 -3.86 0.15
CA ILE A 227 -11.89 -2.41 0.25
C ILE A 227 -11.09 -2.08 1.52
N LEU A 228 -10.07 -1.26 1.35
CA LEU A 228 -9.21 -0.74 2.41
C LEU A 228 -9.47 0.76 2.52
N GLU A 229 -9.80 1.24 3.71
CA GLU A 229 -10.05 2.65 4.01
C GLU A 229 -9.44 3.02 5.37
N VAL A 230 -9.07 4.28 5.56
CA VAL A 230 -8.70 4.81 6.88
C VAL A 230 -9.89 5.51 7.51
N LEU A 231 -10.27 5.13 8.74
CA LEU A 231 -11.32 5.80 9.49
C LEU A 231 -10.73 6.95 10.32
N LEU A 232 -11.32 8.15 10.19
CA LEU A 232 -10.86 9.36 10.88
C LEU A 232 -11.07 9.32 12.41
N SER A 233 -11.93 8.43 12.93
CA SER A 233 -12.16 8.23 14.36
C SER A 233 -10.90 7.79 15.12
N ASP A 234 -9.97 7.12 14.44
CA ASP A 234 -8.79 6.50 15.07
C ASP A 234 -7.61 7.45 15.27
N LEU A 235 -7.70 8.65 14.70
CA LEU A 235 -6.74 9.73 14.94
C LEU A 235 -6.91 10.33 16.36
N ASN A 236 -8.12 10.25 16.93
CA ASN A 236 -8.44 10.86 18.22
C ASN A 236 -8.21 9.92 19.42
N SER A 237 -8.07 8.61 19.20
CA SER A 237 -7.91 7.60 20.26
C SER A 237 -6.51 7.59 20.90
N PHE A 238 -5.55 8.32 20.34
CA PHE A 238 -4.14 8.36 20.78
C PHE A 238 -3.68 9.74 21.31
N ILE A 239 -4.61 10.70 21.52
CA ILE A 239 -4.31 12.05 22.06
C ILE A 239 -4.72 12.16 23.56
N CYS A 240 -4.70 11.06 24.32
CA CYS A 240 -4.86 11.08 25.78
C CYS A 240 -3.58 10.62 26.48
#